data_AF-A0A5C7SNI2-F1
#
_entry.id   AF-A0A5C7SNI2-F1
#
_cell.length_a   1.000
_cell.length_b   1.000
_cell.length_c   1.000
_cell.angle_alpha   90.00
_cell.angle_beta   90.00
_cell.angle_gamma   90.00
#
_symmetry.space_group_name_H-M   'P 1'
#
loop_
_entity.id
_entity.type
_entity.pdbx_description
1 polymer ?
#
loop_
_entity_poly.entity_id
_entity_poly.type
_entity_poly.pdbx_seq_one_letter_code
_entity_poly.pdbx_strand_id
1 'polypeptide(L)'
;MIPPGGTAGAPAAAASVGAHGAIARGLALAVLALAGVFVLLTFDQHGISNDEEVQHVYGRLLLDFYASGFADRQAFEYKNLYLYGGFFDLLAAAFERAGVAEGPALWDLRHLISAVFGLLGLAGTWLLARRLAGEWAGLAALVLLSITGSWSGAMFTHTKDIPFATTMLWALYFSVRVLDTLPAPPWRVLAGLGVALGCAFGLRIGAVFAVFYLGVGVLAATALQPGGRVRFLLRGVLALLPAAAIAL
;
A
#
# COMPACT_ATOMS: atom_id res chain seq x y z
N MET A 1 1.43 29.72 -50.29
CA MET A 1 0.49 28.63 -49.94
C MET A 1 1.26 27.63 -49.10
N ILE A 2 1.04 27.61 -47.79
CA ILE A 2 1.69 26.71 -46.82
C ILE A 2 0.76 25.51 -46.64
N PRO A 3 1.22 24.26 -46.81
CA PRO A 3 0.35 23.10 -46.63
C PRO A 3 0.05 22.88 -45.13
N PRO A 4 -1.17 22.44 -44.76
CA PRO A 4 -1.50 22.19 -43.37
C PRO A 4 -0.83 20.90 -42.89
N GLY A 5 -0.23 20.98 -41.70
CA GLY A 5 0.52 19.91 -41.05
C GLY A 5 -0.33 18.69 -40.74
N GLY A 6 0.25 17.52 -41.01
CA GLY A 6 -0.31 16.22 -40.66
C GLY A 6 -0.52 16.10 -39.15
N THR A 7 -1.72 15.67 -38.78
CA THR A 7 -2.07 15.28 -37.43
C THR A 7 -1.23 14.06 -37.04
N ALA A 8 -0.25 14.27 -36.17
CA ALA A 8 0.46 13.19 -35.50
C ALA A 8 -0.55 12.39 -34.69
N GLY A 9 -0.86 11.18 -35.16
CA GLY A 9 -1.72 10.23 -34.46
C GLY A 9 -1.12 9.91 -33.10
N ALA A 10 -1.90 10.12 -32.04
CA ALA A 10 -1.59 9.58 -30.73
C ALA A 10 -1.51 8.05 -30.83
N PRO A 11 -0.46 7.38 -30.30
CA PRO A 11 -0.47 5.93 -30.21
C PRO A 11 -1.39 5.52 -29.06
N ALA A 12 -2.68 5.37 -29.36
CA ALA A 12 -3.58 4.57 -28.54
C ALA A 12 -3.27 3.09 -28.80
N ALA A 13 -2.17 2.59 -28.26
CA ALA A 13 -1.85 1.17 -28.24
C ALA A 13 -2.01 0.66 -26.81
N ALA A 14 -3.24 0.39 -26.40
CA ALA A 14 -3.48 -0.64 -25.40
C ALA A 14 -2.99 -1.95 -26.04
N ALA A 15 -1.72 -2.30 -25.78
CA ALA A 15 -1.13 -3.53 -26.26
C ALA A 15 -2.04 -4.68 -25.85
N SER A 16 -2.66 -5.34 -26.83
CA SER A 16 -3.35 -6.61 -26.61
C SER A 16 -2.36 -7.52 -25.89
N VAL A 17 -2.73 -8.01 -24.71
CA VAL A 17 -1.88 -8.96 -23.98
C VAL A 17 -1.72 -10.17 -24.91
N GLY A 18 -0.55 -10.30 -25.54
CA GLY A 18 -0.25 -11.45 -26.39
C GLY A 18 -0.44 -12.75 -25.61
N ALA A 19 -0.67 -13.86 -26.29
CA ALA A 19 -0.95 -15.15 -25.65
C ALA A 19 0.01 -15.49 -24.49
N HIS A 20 1.30 -15.16 -24.64
CA HIS A 20 2.32 -15.33 -23.59
C HIS A 20 2.10 -14.47 -22.34
N GLY A 21 1.61 -13.23 -22.48
CA GLY A 21 1.28 -12.38 -21.34
C GLY A 21 0.03 -12.85 -20.58
N ALA A 22 -0.93 -13.45 -21.29
CA ALA A 22 -2.12 -14.04 -20.68
C ALA A 22 -1.75 -15.25 -19.80
N ILE A 23 -0.79 -16.06 -20.25
CA ILE A 23 -0.23 -17.18 -19.47
C ILE A 23 0.44 -16.65 -18.20
N ALA A 24 1.35 -15.67 -18.31
CA ALA A 24 2.03 -15.10 -17.14
C ALA A 24 1.05 -14.51 -16.12
N ARG A 25 0.00 -13.83 -16.59
CA ARG A 25 -1.10 -13.35 -15.74
C ARG A 25 -1.84 -14.50 -15.05
N GLY A 26 -2.16 -15.57 -15.76
CA GLY A 26 -2.80 -16.76 -15.19
C GLY A 26 -1.94 -17.40 -14.09
N LEU A 27 -0.64 -17.53 -14.33
CA LEU A 27 0.31 -18.03 -13.34
C LEU A 27 0.40 -17.12 -12.12
N ALA A 28 0.43 -15.80 -12.30
CA ALA A 28 0.48 -14.86 -11.18
C ALA A 28 -0.77 -14.95 -10.30
N LEU A 29 -1.96 -15.09 -10.92
CA LEU A 29 -3.20 -15.32 -10.20
C LEU A 29 -3.18 -16.65 -9.45
N ALA A 30 -2.65 -17.72 -10.05
CA ALA A 30 -2.50 -19.01 -9.40
C ALA A 30 -1.56 -18.92 -8.18
N VAL A 31 -0.43 -18.23 -8.29
CA VAL A 31 0.50 -17.99 -7.17
C VAL A 31 -0.18 -17.22 -6.04
N LEU A 32 -0.94 -16.16 -6.35
CA LEU A 32 -1.69 -15.42 -5.34
C LEU A 32 -2.78 -16.28 -4.68
N ALA A 33 -3.49 -17.10 -5.45
CA ALA A 33 -4.50 -18.01 -4.91
C ALA A 33 -3.86 -19.05 -3.98
N LEU A 34 -2.73 -19.64 -4.38
CA LEU A 34 -1.97 -20.59 -3.57
C LEU A 34 -1.45 -19.92 -2.28
N ALA A 35 -0.95 -18.69 -2.36
CA ALA A 35 -0.54 -17.93 -1.17
C ALA A 35 -1.74 -17.66 -0.24
N GLY A 36 -2.92 -17.35 -0.79
CA GLY A 36 -4.15 -17.18 -0.01
C GLY A 36 -4.57 -18.47 0.70
N VAL A 37 -4.55 -19.61 -0.02
CA VAL A 37 -4.80 -20.93 0.58
C VAL A 37 -3.78 -21.24 1.67
N PHE A 38 -2.50 -20.98 1.41
CA PHE A 38 -1.45 -21.16 2.40
C PHE A 38 -1.73 -20.36 3.68
N VAL A 39 -2.05 -19.06 3.56
CA VAL A 39 -2.41 -18.22 4.71
C VAL A 39 -3.59 -18.80 5.48
N LEU A 40 -4.66 -19.22 4.81
CA LEU A 40 -5.85 -19.79 5.47
C LEU A 40 -5.57 -21.11 6.19
N LEU A 41 -4.56 -21.87 5.76
CA LEU A 41 -4.17 -23.14 6.37
C LEU A 41 -3.13 -23.00 7.48
N THR A 42 -2.46 -21.86 7.59
CA THR A 42 -1.30 -21.70 8.49
C THR A 42 -1.37 -20.50 9.42
N PHE A 43 -2.35 -19.59 9.29
CA PHE A 43 -2.39 -18.37 10.12
C PHE A 43 -2.41 -18.66 11.63
N ASP A 44 -2.96 -19.79 12.05
CA ASP A 44 -3.06 -20.26 13.44
C ASP A 44 -1.87 -21.14 13.90
N GLN A 45 -0.85 -21.30 13.05
CA GLN A 45 0.33 -22.15 13.31
C GLN A 45 1.58 -21.34 13.68
N HIS A 46 1.39 -20.15 14.23
CA HIS A 46 2.48 -19.21 14.55
C HIS A 46 2.53 -18.91 16.04
N GLY A 47 3.75 -18.85 16.59
CA GLY A 47 3.98 -18.43 17.96
C GLY A 47 3.89 -16.91 18.10
N ILE A 48 3.46 -16.46 19.27
CA ILE A 48 3.38 -15.04 19.62
C ILE A 48 4.79 -14.46 19.69
N SER A 49 5.03 -13.40 18.93
CA SER A 49 6.28 -12.66 18.91
C SER A 49 6.45 -11.74 20.12
N ASN A 50 7.68 -11.28 20.34
CA ASN A 50 8.04 -10.39 21.44
C ASN A 50 7.32 -9.03 21.40
N ASP A 51 6.92 -8.57 20.21
CA ASP A 51 6.30 -7.25 20.04
C ASP A 51 4.77 -7.30 20.18
N GLU A 52 4.13 -8.45 19.96
CA GLU A 52 2.68 -8.53 19.79
C GLU A 52 1.87 -8.13 21.02
N GLU A 53 2.31 -8.54 22.22
CA GLU A 53 1.65 -8.14 23.47
C GLU A 53 1.72 -6.63 23.69
N VAL A 54 2.90 -6.04 23.46
CA VAL A 54 3.12 -4.59 23.57
C VAL A 54 2.20 -3.83 22.63
N GLN A 55 2.05 -4.34 21.41
CA GLN A 55 1.20 -3.76 20.38
C GLN A 55 -0.30 -3.95 20.65
N HIS A 56 -0.68 -5.09 21.21
CA HIS A 56 -2.05 -5.36 21.62
C HIS A 56 -2.51 -4.42 22.74
N VAL A 57 -1.68 -4.19 23.77
CA VAL A 57 -1.96 -3.19 24.82
C VAL A 57 -2.09 -1.80 24.22
N TYR A 58 -1.14 -1.39 23.36
CA TYR A 58 -1.18 -0.07 22.72
C TYR A 58 -2.44 0.15 21.87
N GLY A 59 -2.87 -0.87 21.13
CA GLY A 59 -4.11 -0.80 20.34
C GLY A 59 -5.35 -0.52 21.18
N ARG A 60 -5.47 -1.16 22.36
CA ARG A 60 -6.57 -0.91 23.29
C ARG A 60 -6.53 0.51 23.85
N LEU A 61 -5.36 0.99 24.28
CA LEU A 61 -5.19 2.36 24.75
C LEU A 61 -5.54 3.40 23.69
N LEU A 62 -5.16 3.16 22.42
CA LEU A 62 -5.55 4.03 21.31
C LEU A 62 -7.07 4.02 21.09
N LEU A 63 -7.69 2.85 21.16
CA LEU A 63 -9.13 2.72 21.01
C LEU A 63 -9.88 3.49 22.11
N ASP A 64 -9.38 3.47 23.35
CA ASP A 64 -9.93 4.24 24.47
C ASP A 64 -9.69 5.74 24.32
N PHE A 65 -8.53 6.17 23.80
CA PHE A 65 -8.28 7.57 23.44
C PHE A 65 -9.32 8.09 22.44
N TYR A 66 -9.60 7.35 21.36
CA TYR A 66 -10.62 7.75 20.38
C TYR A 66 -12.04 7.67 20.96
N ALA A 67 -12.37 6.61 21.69
CA ALA A 67 -13.71 6.41 22.26
C ALA A 67 -14.05 7.44 23.36
N SER A 68 -13.04 7.95 24.08
CA SER A 68 -13.20 9.00 25.09
C SER A 68 -13.28 10.42 24.52
N GLY A 69 -13.25 10.58 23.18
CA GLY A 69 -13.21 11.91 22.56
C GLY A 69 -11.90 12.64 22.84
N PHE A 70 -10.78 11.90 22.83
CA PHE A 70 -9.41 12.39 23.05
C PHE A 70 -9.07 12.79 24.50
N ALA A 71 -9.88 12.36 25.47
CA ALA A 71 -9.66 12.65 26.89
C ALA A 71 -8.63 11.69 27.53
N ASP A 72 -8.67 10.39 27.19
CA ASP A 72 -7.74 9.39 27.72
C ASP A 72 -6.39 9.45 27.00
N ARG A 73 -5.34 9.91 27.69
CA ARG A 73 -4.00 10.07 27.11
C ARG A 73 -3.03 8.95 27.44
N GLN A 74 -3.48 7.84 28.03
CA GLN A 74 -2.59 6.75 28.46
C GLN A 74 -1.79 6.15 27.30
N ALA A 75 -2.33 6.14 26.08
CA ALA A 75 -1.60 5.69 24.89
C ALA A 75 -0.26 6.44 24.69
N PHE A 76 -0.17 7.72 25.07
CA PHE A 76 1.02 8.54 24.90
C PHE A 76 2.06 8.37 26.03
N GLU A 77 1.65 7.75 27.14
CA GLU A 77 2.52 7.41 28.27
C GLU A 77 3.02 5.96 28.18
N TYR A 78 2.36 5.14 27.35
CA TYR A 78 2.70 3.73 27.16
C TYR A 78 3.93 3.57 26.27
N LYS A 79 5.09 3.40 26.91
CA LYS A 79 6.40 3.26 26.25
C LYS A 79 6.64 4.42 25.28
N ASN A 80 7.49 4.22 24.27
CA ASN A 80 7.78 5.18 23.22
C ASN A 80 6.91 4.96 21.96
N LEU A 81 5.76 4.28 22.08
CA LEU A 81 4.94 3.93 20.93
C LEU A 81 4.23 5.11 20.28
N TYR A 82 4.11 6.24 20.99
CA TYR A 82 3.65 7.51 20.41
C TYR A 82 4.54 8.02 19.26
N LEU A 83 5.79 7.53 19.16
CA LEU A 83 6.68 7.81 18.03
C LEU A 83 6.32 7.02 16.77
N TYR A 84 5.42 6.04 16.90
CA TYR A 84 4.96 5.16 15.83
C TYR A 84 3.45 5.34 15.61
N GLY A 85 3.02 5.11 14.37
CA GLY A 85 1.60 5.07 14.07
C GLY A 85 0.97 3.78 14.60
N GLY A 86 -0.27 3.87 15.07
CA GLY A 86 -1.01 2.75 15.67
C GLY A 86 -2.10 2.14 14.79
N PHE A 87 -2.08 2.35 13.47
CA PHE A 87 -3.17 1.93 12.57
C PHE A 87 -3.46 0.42 12.64
N PHE A 88 -2.44 -0.43 12.55
CA PHE A 88 -2.63 -1.88 12.70
C PHE A 88 -3.17 -2.23 14.09
N ASP A 89 -2.60 -1.61 15.13
CA ASP A 89 -2.93 -1.92 16.52
C ASP A 89 -4.38 -1.54 16.84
N LEU A 90 -4.81 -0.37 16.35
CA LEU A 90 -6.19 0.12 16.45
C LEU A 90 -7.16 -0.78 15.68
N LEU A 91 -6.79 -1.23 14.48
CA LEU A 91 -7.60 -2.16 13.68
C LEU A 91 -7.82 -3.49 14.43
N ALA A 92 -6.74 -4.07 14.96
CA ALA A 92 -6.82 -5.32 15.72
C ALA A 92 -7.65 -5.16 17.01
N ALA A 93 -7.44 -4.07 17.76
CA ALA A 93 -8.22 -3.77 18.97
C ALA A 93 -9.70 -3.49 18.66
N ALA A 94 -10.02 -2.89 17.50
CA ALA A 94 -11.39 -2.67 17.08
C ALA A 94 -12.11 -4.00 16.80
N PHE A 95 -11.45 -4.96 16.15
CA PHE A 95 -12.02 -6.29 15.94
C PHE A 95 -12.19 -7.08 17.25
N GLU A 96 -11.23 -6.97 18.16
CA GLU A 96 -11.36 -7.51 19.52
C GLU A 96 -12.58 -6.93 20.23
N ARG A 97 -12.72 -5.60 20.28
CA ARG A 97 -13.86 -4.92 20.91
C ARG A 97 -15.20 -5.25 20.25
N ALA A 98 -15.19 -5.56 18.96
CA ALA A 98 -16.38 -6.02 18.23
C ALA A 98 -16.75 -7.49 18.52
N GLY A 99 -15.94 -8.22 19.29
CA GLY A 99 -16.18 -9.62 19.65
C GLY A 99 -15.88 -10.61 18.52
N VAL A 100 -14.99 -10.26 17.58
CA VAL A 100 -14.64 -11.14 16.44
C VAL A 100 -13.78 -12.33 16.88
N ALA A 101 -12.88 -12.12 17.84
CA ALA A 101 -12.07 -13.18 18.44
C ALA A 101 -11.71 -12.80 19.89
N GLU A 102 -11.58 -13.81 20.74
CA GLU A 102 -11.26 -13.66 22.16
C GLU A 102 -10.26 -14.74 22.61
N GLY A 103 -9.57 -14.48 23.73
CA GLY A 103 -8.63 -15.44 24.30
C GLY A 103 -7.51 -15.83 23.31
N PRO A 104 -7.16 -17.12 23.18
CA PRO A 104 -6.12 -17.56 22.26
C PRO A 104 -6.38 -17.20 20.78
N ALA A 105 -7.65 -17.22 20.35
CA ALA A 105 -8.02 -16.95 18.95
C ALA A 105 -7.78 -15.49 18.54
N LEU A 106 -7.61 -14.58 19.50
CA LEU A 106 -7.24 -13.20 19.22
C LEU A 106 -5.86 -13.10 18.56
N TRP A 107 -4.90 -13.94 18.97
CA TRP A 107 -3.56 -13.97 18.39
C TRP A 107 -3.61 -14.48 16.96
N ASP A 108 -4.39 -15.53 16.71
CA ASP A 108 -4.62 -16.06 15.36
C ASP A 108 -5.28 -15.01 14.46
N LEU A 109 -6.24 -14.23 14.99
CA LEU A 109 -6.83 -13.11 14.25
C LEU A 109 -5.78 -12.05 13.89
N ARG A 110 -4.88 -11.69 14.82
CA ARG A 110 -3.79 -10.74 14.54
C ARG A 110 -2.84 -11.27 13.47
N HIS A 111 -2.49 -12.56 13.54
CA HIS A 111 -1.69 -13.21 12.51
C HIS A 111 -2.38 -13.17 11.15
N LEU A 112 -3.69 -13.44 11.11
CA LEU A 112 -4.49 -13.39 9.89
C LEU A 112 -4.54 -11.96 9.31
N ILE A 113 -4.76 -10.94 10.14
CA ILE A 113 -4.77 -9.54 9.69
C ILE A 113 -3.40 -9.16 9.09
N SER A 114 -2.30 -9.51 9.77
CA SER A 114 -0.95 -9.27 9.27
C SER A 114 -0.69 -10.01 7.95
N ALA A 115 -1.12 -11.28 7.85
CA ALA A 115 -0.98 -12.08 6.64
C ALA A 115 -1.81 -11.52 5.47
N VAL A 116 -2.99 -10.96 5.74
CA VAL A 116 -3.79 -10.23 4.72
C VAL A 116 -3.01 -9.03 4.18
N PHE A 117 -2.32 -8.25 5.01
CA PHE A 117 -1.40 -7.23 4.51
C PHE A 117 -0.29 -7.86 3.65
N GLY A 118 0.31 -8.96 4.09
CA GLY A 118 1.30 -9.72 3.31
C GLY A 118 0.80 -10.12 1.92
N LEU A 119 -0.43 -10.63 1.80
CA LEU A 119 -1.07 -10.97 0.53
C LEU A 119 -1.33 -9.72 -0.34
N LEU A 120 -1.79 -8.64 0.27
CA LEU A 120 -1.99 -7.36 -0.42
C LEU A 120 -0.67 -6.79 -0.95
N GLY A 121 0.45 -6.99 -0.24
CA GLY A 121 1.77 -6.58 -0.71
C GLY A 121 2.31 -7.48 -1.83
N LEU A 122 2.03 -8.79 -1.81
CA LEU A 122 2.30 -9.67 -2.96
C LEU A 122 1.52 -9.21 -4.20
N ALA A 123 0.23 -8.93 -4.04
CA ALA A 123 -0.61 -8.43 -5.13
C ALA A 123 -0.13 -7.06 -5.64
N GLY A 124 0.19 -6.13 -4.74
CA GLY A 124 0.76 -4.83 -5.08
C GLY A 124 2.08 -4.95 -5.86
N THR A 125 2.92 -5.92 -5.50
CA THR A 125 4.23 -6.14 -6.14
C THR A 125 4.04 -6.59 -7.57
N TRP A 126 3.17 -7.58 -7.78
CA TRP A 126 2.78 -8.04 -9.11
C TRP A 126 2.24 -6.89 -9.97
N LEU A 127 1.30 -6.11 -9.42
CA LEU A 127 0.64 -5.01 -10.14
C LEU A 127 1.58 -3.86 -10.49
N LEU A 128 2.53 -3.53 -9.62
CA LEU A 128 3.54 -2.51 -9.89
C LEU A 128 4.54 -3.01 -10.93
N ALA A 129 5.15 -4.18 -10.72
CA ALA A 129 6.18 -4.70 -11.61
C ALA A 129 5.62 -4.98 -13.02
N ARG A 130 4.39 -5.50 -13.14
CA ARG A 130 3.77 -5.70 -14.46
C ARG A 130 3.50 -4.39 -15.19
N ARG A 131 3.22 -3.30 -14.46
CA ARG A 131 3.00 -1.99 -15.06
C ARG A 131 4.30 -1.41 -15.61
N LEU A 132 5.41 -1.62 -14.89
CA LEU A 132 6.71 -1.06 -15.27
C LEU A 132 7.41 -1.86 -16.37
N ALA A 133 7.30 -3.19 -16.35
CA ALA A 133 8.12 -4.06 -17.21
C ALA A 133 7.35 -5.25 -17.83
N GLY A 134 6.01 -5.25 -17.75
CA GLY A 134 5.17 -6.27 -18.38
C GLY A 134 4.92 -7.52 -17.52
N GLU A 135 4.03 -8.40 -18.00
CA GLU A 135 3.45 -9.50 -17.20
C GLU A 135 4.51 -10.47 -16.61
N TRP A 136 5.55 -10.81 -17.37
CA TRP A 136 6.60 -11.72 -16.91
C TRP A 136 7.46 -11.12 -15.80
N ALA A 137 7.80 -9.83 -15.88
CA ALA A 137 8.50 -9.14 -14.80
C ALA A 137 7.61 -9.07 -13.55
N GLY A 138 6.31 -8.85 -13.73
CA GLY A 138 5.31 -8.94 -12.66
C GLY A 138 5.31 -10.30 -11.97
N LEU A 139 5.23 -11.38 -12.75
CA LEU A 139 5.24 -12.75 -12.23
C LEU A 139 6.56 -13.05 -11.50
N ALA A 140 7.70 -12.69 -12.09
CA ALA A 140 9.00 -12.89 -11.48
C ALA A 140 9.12 -12.18 -10.13
N ALA A 141 8.72 -10.90 -10.05
CA ALA A 141 8.74 -10.14 -8.81
C ALA A 141 7.82 -10.76 -7.73
N LEU A 142 6.62 -11.19 -8.12
CA LEU A 142 5.68 -11.87 -7.23
C LEU A 142 6.28 -13.15 -6.66
N VAL A 143 6.82 -14.02 -7.51
CA VAL A 143 7.42 -15.29 -7.09
C VAL A 143 8.62 -15.04 -6.17
N LEU A 144 9.53 -14.15 -6.56
CA LEU A 144 10.70 -13.80 -5.76
C LEU A 144 10.32 -13.27 -4.37
N LEU A 145 9.33 -12.39 -4.29
CA LEU A 145 8.86 -11.88 -2.99
C LEU A 145 8.18 -12.99 -2.17
N SER A 146 7.39 -13.86 -2.80
CA SER A 146 6.68 -14.95 -2.12
C SER A 146 7.62 -15.98 -1.48
N ILE A 147 8.82 -16.19 -2.04
CA ILE A 147 9.84 -17.09 -1.49
C ILE A 147 10.88 -16.36 -0.63
N THR A 148 10.76 -15.03 -0.48
CA THR A 148 11.67 -14.25 0.37
C THR A 148 11.27 -14.47 1.82
N GLY A 149 12.18 -15.04 2.63
CA GLY A 149 11.89 -15.37 4.04
C GLY A 149 11.50 -14.16 4.90
N SER A 150 12.11 -12.99 4.66
CA SER A 150 11.76 -11.74 5.35
C SER A 150 10.40 -11.17 4.97
N TRP A 151 9.73 -11.71 3.94
CA TRP A 151 8.34 -11.41 3.62
C TRP A 151 7.42 -12.55 4.06
N SER A 152 7.68 -13.75 3.54
CA SER A 152 6.81 -14.91 3.73
C SER A 152 6.78 -15.46 5.15
N GLY A 153 7.92 -15.48 5.84
CA GLY A 153 7.98 -15.88 7.25
C GLY A 153 7.50 -14.77 8.18
N ALA A 154 7.77 -13.51 7.83
CA ALA A 154 7.42 -12.37 8.67
C ALA A 154 5.95 -11.94 8.57
N MET A 155 5.25 -12.28 7.48
CA MET A 155 3.89 -11.76 7.24
C MET A 155 2.87 -12.13 8.30
N PHE A 156 3.10 -13.16 9.09
CA PHE A 156 2.19 -13.58 10.15
C PHE A 156 2.40 -12.82 11.46
N THR A 157 3.64 -12.48 11.83
CA THR A 157 3.94 -11.95 13.18
C THR A 157 4.43 -10.50 13.18
N HIS A 158 4.94 -9.98 12.05
CA HIS A 158 5.45 -8.62 11.95
C HIS A 158 4.35 -7.60 11.62
N THR A 159 3.52 -7.33 12.61
CA THR A 159 2.35 -6.44 12.60
C THR A 159 2.62 -4.96 12.29
N LYS A 160 3.88 -4.54 12.20
CA LYS A 160 4.26 -3.17 11.75
C LYS A 160 4.98 -3.17 10.41
N ASP A 161 5.99 -4.02 10.25
CA ASP A 161 6.87 -3.99 9.07
C ASP A 161 6.13 -4.39 7.79
N ILE A 162 5.37 -5.48 7.84
CA ILE A 162 4.69 -6.04 6.66
C ILE A 162 3.50 -5.14 6.24
N PRO A 163 2.64 -4.68 7.17
CA PRO A 163 1.64 -3.67 6.84
C PRO A 163 2.26 -2.39 6.28
N PHE A 164 3.34 -1.87 6.89
CA PHE A 164 3.95 -0.64 6.43
C PHE A 164 4.54 -0.79 5.03
N ALA A 165 5.33 -1.84 4.79
CA ALA A 165 5.90 -2.14 3.48
C ALA A 165 4.80 -2.29 2.41
N THR A 166 3.69 -2.95 2.76
CA THR A 166 2.53 -3.10 1.88
C THR A 166 1.91 -1.75 1.53
N THR A 167 1.63 -0.90 2.52
CA THR A 167 1.04 0.43 2.27
C THR A 167 1.97 1.35 1.48
N MET A 168 3.29 1.28 1.73
CA MET A 168 4.30 1.99 0.96
C MET A 168 4.34 1.55 -0.50
N LEU A 169 4.25 0.24 -0.74
CA LEU A 169 4.19 -0.33 -2.08
C LEU A 169 2.95 0.12 -2.84
N TRP A 170 1.79 0.15 -2.19
CA TRP A 170 0.55 0.67 -2.79
C TRP A 170 0.63 2.18 -3.04
N ALA A 171 1.24 2.95 -2.12
CA ALA A 171 1.48 4.38 -2.33
C ALA A 171 2.41 4.61 -3.55
N LEU A 172 3.44 3.78 -3.72
CA LEU A 172 4.30 3.81 -4.90
C LEU A 172 3.55 3.42 -6.18
N TYR A 173 2.73 2.37 -6.14
CA TYR A 173 1.87 1.98 -7.26
C TYR A 173 0.96 3.12 -7.71
N PHE A 174 0.24 3.75 -6.78
CA PHE A 174 -0.62 4.87 -7.11
C PHE A 174 0.16 6.13 -7.50
N SER A 175 1.38 6.33 -6.99
CA SER A 175 2.26 7.39 -7.45
C SER A 175 2.61 7.23 -8.93
N VAL A 176 2.98 6.01 -9.37
CA VAL A 176 3.19 5.73 -10.81
C VAL A 176 1.92 6.03 -11.62
N ARG A 177 0.75 5.61 -11.12
CA ARG A 177 -0.54 5.89 -11.78
C ARG A 177 -0.84 7.39 -11.88
N VAL A 178 -0.51 8.17 -10.86
CA VAL A 178 -0.64 9.63 -10.87
C VAL A 178 0.27 10.20 -11.95
N LEU A 179 1.55 9.84 -11.96
CA LEU A 179 2.53 10.37 -12.91
C LEU A 179 2.12 10.10 -14.37
N ASP A 180 1.58 8.92 -14.66
CA ASP A 180 1.07 8.54 -15.98
C ASP A 180 -0.14 9.38 -16.44
N THR A 181 -0.85 10.03 -15.51
CA THR A 181 -2.11 10.73 -15.77
C THR A 181 -2.04 12.22 -15.42
N LEU A 182 -0.86 12.73 -15.08
CA LEU A 182 -0.65 14.17 -14.89
C LEU A 182 -0.92 14.93 -16.20
N PRO A 183 -1.50 16.15 -16.13
CA PRO A 183 -1.80 16.92 -14.91
C PRO A 183 -3.21 16.68 -14.34
N ALA A 184 -3.96 15.68 -14.82
CA ALA A 184 -5.34 15.43 -14.40
C ALA A 184 -5.56 13.95 -14.00
N PRO A 185 -4.96 13.50 -12.88
CA PRO A 185 -5.15 12.14 -12.40
C PRO A 185 -6.63 11.84 -12.08
N PRO A 186 -7.13 10.65 -12.42
CA PRO A 186 -8.52 10.29 -12.13
C PRO A 186 -8.74 10.14 -10.62
N TRP A 187 -9.94 10.50 -10.16
CA TRP A 187 -10.34 10.43 -8.73
C TRP A 187 -10.01 9.08 -8.07
N ARG A 188 -10.25 7.96 -8.75
CA ARG A 188 -9.96 6.61 -8.22
C ARG A 188 -8.46 6.41 -7.88
N VAL A 189 -7.57 7.01 -8.64
CA VAL A 189 -6.12 6.95 -8.39
C VAL A 189 -5.74 7.86 -7.22
N LEU A 190 -6.34 9.05 -7.15
CA LEU A 190 -6.14 9.97 -6.02
C LEU A 190 -6.65 9.39 -4.70
N ALA A 191 -7.83 8.78 -4.71
CA ALA A 191 -8.38 8.10 -3.55
C ALA A 191 -7.51 6.92 -3.11
N GLY A 192 -7.05 6.09 -4.06
CA GLY A 192 -6.12 5.00 -3.77
C GLY A 192 -4.79 5.49 -3.18
N LEU A 193 -4.23 6.57 -3.73
CA LEU A 193 -3.02 7.20 -3.19
C LEU A 193 -3.24 7.73 -1.77
N GLY A 194 -4.35 8.44 -1.55
CA GLY A 194 -4.67 9.02 -0.25
C GLY A 194 -4.85 7.95 0.83
N VAL A 195 -5.62 6.89 0.54
CA VAL A 195 -5.79 5.74 1.45
C VAL A 195 -4.44 5.07 1.73
N ALA A 196 -3.63 4.81 0.70
CA ALA A 196 -2.34 4.16 0.89
C ALA A 196 -1.38 5.02 1.74
N LEU A 197 -1.32 6.34 1.50
CA LEU A 197 -0.52 7.27 2.29
C LEU A 197 -1.03 7.40 3.73
N GLY A 198 -2.35 7.52 3.93
CA GLY A 198 -2.95 7.59 5.26
C GLY A 198 -2.66 6.34 6.09
N CYS A 199 -2.84 5.15 5.50
CA CYS A 199 -2.44 3.90 6.15
C CYS A 199 -0.92 3.84 6.43
N ALA A 200 -0.08 4.29 5.50
CA ALA A 200 1.37 4.28 5.68
C ALA A 200 1.82 5.22 6.81
N PHE A 201 1.33 6.47 6.85
CA PHE A 201 1.60 7.42 7.93
C PHE A 201 1.01 6.94 9.26
N GLY A 202 -0.17 6.31 9.21
CA GLY A 202 -0.80 5.66 10.34
C GLY A 202 -0.01 4.47 10.90
N LEU A 203 1.03 3.99 10.20
CA LEU A 203 1.93 2.94 10.68
C LEU A 203 3.30 3.52 11.07
N ARG A 204 3.92 4.32 10.20
CA ARG A 204 5.25 4.90 10.45
C ARG A 204 5.46 6.24 9.75
N ILE A 205 6.22 7.12 10.41
CA ILE A 205 6.68 8.41 9.85
C ILE A 205 7.54 8.24 8.59
N GLY A 206 8.19 7.08 8.42
CA GLY A 206 8.93 6.72 7.21
C GLY A 206 8.11 6.83 5.92
N ALA A 207 6.77 6.89 6.01
CA ALA A 207 5.90 7.18 4.87
C ALA A 207 6.22 8.50 4.14
N VAL A 208 6.97 9.42 4.79
CA VAL A 208 7.51 10.63 4.15
C VAL A 208 8.29 10.32 2.86
N PHE A 209 8.94 9.15 2.77
CA PHE A 209 9.64 8.74 1.56
C PHE A 209 8.71 8.50 0.36
N ALA A 210 7.47 8.04 0.58
CA ALA A 210 6.49 7.90 -0.51
C ALA A 210 6.11 9.27 -1.09
N VAL A 211 5.91 10.27 -0.23
CA VAL A 211 5.65 11.66 -0.66
C VAL A 211 6.86 12.24 -1.38
N PHE A 212 8.07 11.98 -0.87
CA PHE A 212 9.30 12.40 -1.51
C PHE A 212 9.47 11.81 -2.92
N TYR A 213 9.29 10.49 -3.09
CA TYR A 213 9.37 9.84 -4.40
C TYR A 213 8.34 10.37 -5.39
N LEU A 214 7.09 10.59 -4.94
CA LEU A 214 6.07 11.23 -5.76
C LEU A 214 6.49 12.65 -6.18
N GLY A 215 7.02 13.45 -5.25
CA GLY A 215 7.52 14.80 -5.53
C GLY A 215 8.62 14.81 -6.58
N VAL A 216 9.62 13.93 -6.43
CA VAL A 216 10.68 13.75 -7.43
C VAL A 216 10.09 13.36 -8.79
N GLY A 217 9.14 12.44 -8.83
CA GLY A 217 8.44 12.04 -10.05
C GLY A 217 7.68 13.19 -10.72
N VAL A 218 6.97 14.01 -9.94
CA VAL A 218 6.24 15.19 -10.45
C VAL A 218 7.21 16.22 -11.04
N LEU A 219 8.34 16.46 -10.36
CA LEU A 219 9.38 17.36 -10.85
C LEU A 219 10.01 16.84 -12.16
N ALA A 220 10.31 15.55 -12.23
CA ALA A 220 10.82 14.92 -13.44
C ALA A 220 9.80 15.03 -14.60
N ALA A 221 8.53 14.67 -14.35
CA ALA A 221 7.45 14.79 -15.34
C ALA A 221 7.26 16.23 -15.83
N THR A 222 7.45 17.22 -14.95
CA THR A 222 7.41 18.64 -15.27
C THR A 222 8.60 19.06 -16.14
N ALA A 223 9.81 18.61 -15.81
CA ALA A 223 11.03 18.95 -16.55
C ALA A 223 10.98 18.43 -17.99
N LEU A 224 10.35 17.28 -18.20
CA LEU A 224 10.14 16.66 -19.50
C LEU A 224 9.08 17.34 -20.37
N GLN A 225 8.32 18.32 -19.84
CA GLN A 225 7.33 19.03 -20.64
C GLN A 225 8.01 19.99 -21.65
N PRO A 226 7.60 19.96 -22.94
CA PRO A 226 8.17 20.81 -23.99
C PRO A 226 7.87 22.31 -23.78
N GLY A 227 6.83 22.64 -23.01
CA GLY A 227 6.47 24.02 -22.67
C GLY A 227 5.41 24.07 -21.56
N GLY A 228 5.14 25.26 -21.02
CA GLY A 228 4.08 25.44 -20.00
C GLY A 228 4.35 24.78 -18.65
N ARG A 229 5.63 24.53 -18.31
CA ARG A 229 6.08 23.78 -17.12
C ARG A 229 5.46 24.27 -15.82
N VAL A 230 5.41 25.58 -15.60
CA VAL A 230 4.81 26.17 -14.39
C VAL A 230 3.33 25.83 -14.27
N ARG A 231 2.57 25.95 -15.36
CA ARG A 231 1.14 25.61 -15.38
C ARG A 231 0.91 24.12 -15.18
N PHE A 232 1.75 23.28 -15.78
CA PHE A 232 1.70 21.82 -15.59
C PHE A 232 1.97 21.45 -14.13
N LEU A 233 3.04 22.00 -13.53
CA LEU A 233 3.39 21.76 -12.14
C LEU A 233 2.29 22.21 -11.19
N LEU A 234 1.80 23.44 -11.33
CA LEU A 234 0.73 23.98 -10.48
C LEU A 234 -0.53 23.13 -10.57
N ARG A 235 -0.96 22.73 -11.79
CA ARG A 235 -2.11 21.85 -11.95
C ARG A 235 -1.88 20.48 -11.35
N GLY A 236 -0.69 19.90 -11.55
CA GLY A 236 -0.33 18.61 -10.99
C GLY A 236 -0.36 18.62 -9.46
N VAL A 237 0.24 19.62 -8.83
CA VAL A 237 0.25 19.78 -7.37
C VAL A 237 -1.17 20.01 -6.83
N LEU A 238 -1.95 20.90 -7.46
CA LEU A 238 -3.33 21.14 -7.04
C LEU A 238 -4.22 19.91 -7.22
N ALA A 239 -3.97 19.08 -8.24
CA ALA A 239 -4.69 17.85 -8.45
C ALA A 239 -4.41 16.78 -7.37
N LEU A 240 -3.36 16.93 -6.57
CA LEU A 240 -3.05 16.02 -5.45
C LEU A 240 -3.74 16.39 -4.14
N LEU A 241 -4.34 17.58 -4.03
CA LEU A 241 -5.05 18.01 -2.82
C LEU A 241 -6.12 17.00 -2.34
N PRO A 242 -6.92 16.36 -3.22
CA PRO A 242 -7.87 15.35 -2.76
C PRO A 242 -7.20 14.12 -2.14
N ALA A 243 -6.05 13.68 -2.67
CA ALA A 243 -5.31 12.57 -2.08
C ALA A 243 -4.73 12.94 -0.71
N ALA A 244 -4.21 14.18 -0.57
CA ALA A 244 -3.73 14.69 0.71
C ALA A 244 -4.86 14.79 1.75
N ALA A 245 -6.05 15.25 1.35
CA ALA A 245 -7.21 15.33 2.23
C ALA A 245 -7.71 13.96 2.72
N ILE A 246 -7.57 12.90 1.91
CA ILE A 246 -7.95 11.53 2.28
C ILE A 246 -6.90 10.88 3.20
N ALA A 247 -5.63 11.30 3.09
CA ALA A 247 -4.54 10.75 3.89
C ALA A 247 -4.49 11.29 5.33
N LEU A 248 -5.18 12.40 5.60
CA LEU A 248 -5.29 13.05 6.91
C LEU A 248 -6.49 12.51 7.69
#